data_AF-A0A7Z0BJT6-F1
#
_entry.id   AF-A0A7Z0BJT6-F1
#
_cell.length_a   1.000
_cell.length_b   1.000
_cell.length_c   1.000
_cell.angle_alpha   90.00
_cell.angle_beta   90.00
_cell.angle_gamma   90.00
#
_symmetry.space_group_name_H-M   'P 1'
#
loop_
_entity.id
_entity.type
_entity.pdbx_description
1 polymer ?
#
loop_
_entity_poly.entity_id
_entity_poly.type
_entity_poly.pdbx_seq_one_letter_code
_entity_poly.pdbx_strand_id
1 'polypeptide(L)'
;MATLTMCTALTSCSTSEPGSEPEGGLPPDYVSRFWVEREVMVRTLGRMLTEGDPDQVVENIGDKRDRLLDARILQETDAGYTVELDHDEWRTEAVHNSGQIDGALADAMYFNEVTWCGETVTGEEFVDAYMDEFWDTLDTNEEYTASITDYVDCGDGRP
;
A
#
# COMPACT_ATOMS: atom_id res chain seq x y z
N MET A 1 -58.01 61.82 1.81
CA MET A 1 -56.66 61.40 1.42
C MET A 1 -56.48 59.97 1.91
N ALA A 2 -56.12 59.06 1.03
CA ALA A 2 -55.83 57.66 1.35
C ALA A 2 -54.35 57.51 1.69
N THR A 3 -54.01 56.70 2.71
CA THR A 3 -52.72 56.02 2.80
C THR A 3 -52.83 54.76 3.67
N LEU A 4 -52.55 53.62 3.02
CA LEU A 4 -52.20 52.31 3.59
C LEU A 4 -50.89 52.37 4.40
N THR A 5 -50.57 51.26 5.10
CA THR A 5 -49.25 50.54 5.12
C THR A 5 -48.99 50.02 6.56
N MET A 6 -49.18 48.73 6.88
CA MET A 6 -48.50 47.46 6.52
C MET A 6 -47.56 46.96 7.64
N CYS A 7 -47.95 45.79 8.16
CA CYS A 7 -47.17 44.60 8.48
C CYS A 7 -46.00 44.65 9.47
N THR A 8 -46.23 43.94 10.59
CA THR A 8 -45.24 43.26 11.43
C THR A 8 -44.55 42.10 10.71
N ALA A 9 -43.22 42.05 10.76
CA ALA A 9 -42.44 40.83 10.69
C ALA A 9 -41.12 41.02 11.45
N LEU A 10 -40.98 40.35 12.61
CA LEU A 10 -39.73 40.25 13.34
C LEU A 10 -38.90 39.14 12.71
N THR A 11 -37.92 39.51 11.88
CA THR A 11 -36.92 38.58 11.36
C THR A 11 -35.84 38.35 12.41
N SER A 12 -35.85 37.15 12.99
CA SER A 12 -34.76 36.59 13.79
C SER A 12 -33.53 36.38 12.90
N CYS A 13 -32.56 37.30 12.96
CA CYS A 13 -31.23 37.05 12.41
C CYS A 13 -30.42 36.20 13.41
N SER A 14 -30.55 34.88 13.30
CA SER A 14 -29.46 34.00 13.73
C SER A 14 -28.32 34.19 12.74
N THR A 15 -27.30 34.93 13.17
CA THR A 15 -25.96 34.83 12.57
C THR A 15 -25.52 33.39 12.81
N SER A 16 -25.60 32.56 11.76
CA SER A 16 -24.83 31.33 11.71
C SER A 16 -23.38 31.75 11.52
N GLU A 17 -22.55 31.51 12.53
CA GLU A 17 -21.10 31.45 12.35
C GLU A 17 -20.80 30.54 11.15
N PRO A 18 -19.80 30.85 10.30
CA PRO A 18 -19.31 29.87 9.37
C PRO A 18 -18.75 28.72 10.21
N GLY A 19 -19.53 27.66 10.36
CA GLY A 19 -19.05 26.41 10.91
C GLY A 19 -17.82 26.05 10.10
N SER A 20 -16.67 26.05 10.76
CA SER A 20 -15.43 25.56 10.19
C SER A 20 -15.74 24.24 9.49
N GLU A 21 -15.44 24.18 8.20
CA GLU A 21 -15.37 22.91 7.50
C GLU A 21 -14.57 21.95 8.40
N PRO A 22 -15.05 20.73 8.69
CA PRO A 22 -14.25 19.81 9.46
C PRO A 22 -12.93 19.68 8.71
N GLU A 23 -11.80 19.92 9.40
CA GLU A 23 -10.49 19.62 8.85
C GLU A 23 -10.55 18.15 8.42
N GLY A 24 -10.74 17.94 7.12
CA GLY A 24 -10.95 16.65 6.49
C GLY A 24 -9.62 15.91 6.43
N GLY A 25 -9.06 15.60 7.60
CA GLY A 25 -8.01 14.61 7.74
C GLY A 25 -8.63 13.23 7.60
N LEU A 26 -7.90 12.33 6.95
CA LEU A 26 -8.21 10.91 7.04
C LEU A 26 -8.19 10.50 8.53
N PRO A 27 -9.02 9.52 8.93
CA PRO A 27 -8.96 8.94 10.26
C PRO A 27 -7.51 8.57 10.65
N PRO A 28 -7.12 8.70 11.93
CA PRO A 28 -5.77 8.37 12.37
C PRO A 28 -5.40 6.89 12.18
N ASP A 29 -6.39 6.03 12.00
CA ASP A 29 -6.33 4.60 11.71
C ASP A 29 -6.54 4.28 10.22
N TYR A 30 -6.63 5.29 9.34
CA TYR A 30 -6.82 5.06 7.92
C TYR A 30 -5.66 4.25 7.32
N VAL A 31 -6.00 3.07 6.79
CA VAL A 31 -5.09 2.24 6.00
C VAL A 31 -5.26 2.56 4.52
N SER A 32 -4.16 2.97 3.88
CA SER A 32 -4.14 3.22 2.44
C SER A 32 -4.12 1.92 1.65
N ARG A 33 -4.96 1.80 0.62
CA ARG A 33 -4.89 0.68 -0.35
C ARG A 33 -3.48 0.48 -0.89
N PHE A 34 -2.81 1.57 -1.25
CA PHE A 34 -1.44 1.53 -1.78
C PHE A 34 -0.42 1.08 -0.74
N TRP A 35 -0.70 1.26 0.55
CA TRP A 35 0.15 0.74 1.60
C TRP A 35 0.00 -0.78 1.70
N VAL A 36 -1.24 -1.30 1.69
CA VAL A 36 -1.52 -2.75 1.74
C VAL A 36 -0.92 -3.47 0.54
N GLU A 37 -1.19 -2.97 -0.67
CA GLU A 37 -0.69 -3.56 -1.91
C GLU A 37 0.84 -3.61 -1.93
N ARG A 38 1.48 -2.52 -1.50
CA ARG A 38 2.94 -2.45 -1.39
C ARG A 38 3.48 -3.43 -0.36
N GLU A 39 2.83 -3.55 0.80
CA GLU A 39 3.26 -4.45 1.87
C GLU A 39 3.23 -5.92 1.40
N VAL A 40 2.17 -6.34 0.70
CA VAL A 40 2.10 -7.70 0.14
C VAL A 40 3.13 -7.92 -0.96
N MET A 41 3.37 -6.95 -1.84
CA MET A 41 4.42 -7.07 -2.87
C MET A 41 5.82 -7.21 -2.27
N VAL A 42 6.15 -6.39 -1.27
CA VAL A 42 7.47 -6.38 -0.62
C VAL A 42 7.73 -7.69 0.11
N ARG A 43 6.75 -8.20 0.87
CA ARG A 43 6.89 -9.49 1.56
C ARG A 43 6.96 -10.65 0.58
N THR A 44 6.16 -10.62 -0.48
CA THR A 44 6.21 -11.63 -1.56
C THR A 44 7.58 -11.63 -2.23
N LEU A 45 8.15 -10.46 -2.54
CA LEU A 45 9.51 -10.36 -3.07
C LEU A 45 10.55 -10.94 -2.10
N GLY A 46 10.44 -10.62 -0.80
CA GLY A 46 11.31 -11.21 0.22
C GLY A 46 11.27 -12.74 0.24
N ARG A 47 10.07 -13.32 0.06
CA ARG A 47 9.89 -14.76 -0.02
C ARG A 47 10.41 -15.35 -1.33
N MET A 48 10.22 -14.67 -2.47
CA MET A 48 10.81 -15.08 -3.75
C MET A 48 12.33 -15.18 -3.68
N LEU A 49 13.00 -14.22 -3.03
CA LEU A 49 14.45 -14.26 -2.82
C LEU A 49 14.87 -15.43 -1.91
N THR A 50 14.02 -15.85 -0.99
CA THR A 50 14.33 -16.94 -0.04
C THR A 50 14.12 -18.33 -0.67
N GLU A 51 13.05 -18.50 -1.45
CA GLU A 51 12.65 -19.78 -2.06
C GLU A 51 13.31 -20.03 -3.42
N GLY A 52 13.55 -18.96 -4.19
CA GLY A 52 14.14 -19.01 -5.52
C GLY A 52 15.65 -18.82 -5.54
N ASP A 53 16.17 -18.57 -6.74
CA ASP A 53 17.53 -18.06 -6.91
C ASP A 53 17.51 -16.53 -6.80
N PRO A 54 18.13 -15.92 -5.77
CA PRO A 54 18.09 -14.48 -5.55
C PRO A 54 18.62 -13.68 -6.76
N ASP A 55 19.68 -14.17 -7.41
CA ASP A 55 20.29 -13.46 -8.54
C ASP A 55 19.32 -13.44 -9.73
N GLN A 56 18.65 -14.56 -9.99
CA GLN A 56 17.65 -14.67 -11.05
C GLN A 56 16.41 -13.80 -10.76
N VAL A 57 15.90 -13.84 -9.52
CA VAL A 57 14.73 -13.04 -9.12
C VAL A 57 15.01 -11.56 -9.34
N VAL A 58 16.20 -11.11 -8.96
CA VAL A 58 16.65 -9.73 -9.08
C VAL A 58 16.95 -9.34 -10.54
N GLU A 59 17.50 -10.24 -11.35
CA GLU A 59 17.69 -10.04 -12.79
C GLU A 59 16.34 -9.87 -13.52
N ASN A 60 15.34 -10.66 -13.15
CA ASN A 60 14.00 -10.63 -13.76
C ASN A 60 13.27 -9.29 -13.57
N ILE A 61 13.57 -8.52 -12.51
CA ILE A 61 12.99 -7.17 -12.29
C ILE A 61 13.43 -6.20 -13.41
N GLY A 62 14.57 -6.46 -14.06
CA GLY A 62 15.08 -5.65 -15.15
C GLY A 62 15.50 -4.22 -14.73
N ASP A 63 15.27 -3.26 -15.61
CA ASP A 63 15.77 -1.87 -15.47
C ASP A 63 15.25 -1.15 -14.21
N LYS A 64 14.15 -1.62 -13.60
CA LYS A 64 13.59 -1.01 -12.39
C LYS A 64 14.21 -1.53 -11.10
N ARG A 65 15.03 -2.59 -11.14
CA ARG A 65 15.76 -3.12 -9.98
C ARG A 65 16.52 -2.02 -9.24
N ASP A 66 17.24 -1.18 -9.98
CA ASP A 66 18.11 -0.16 -9.41
C ASP A 66 17.32 0.83 -8.54
N ARG A 67 16.02 1.02 -8.81
CA ARG A 67 15.15 1.84 -7.96
C ARG A 67 14.89 1.20 -6.61
N LEU A 68 14.73 -0.12 -6.54
CA LEU A 68 14.56 -0.83 -5.28
C LEU A 68 15.86 -0.81 -4.46
N LEU A 69 17.01 -0.90 -5.15
CA LEU A 69 18.33 -0.76 -4.52
C LEU A 69 18.55 0.67 -3.98
N ASP A 70 18.29 1.69 -4.80
CA ASP A 70 18.45 3.10 -4.42
C ASP A 70 17.51 3.50 -3.27
N ALA A 71 16.28 2.99 -3.29
CA ALA A 71 15.30 3.17 -2.22
C ALA A 71 15.58 2.33 -0.97
N ARG A 72 16.61 1.47 -0.97
CA ARG A 72 16.95 0.50 0.09
C ARG A 72 15.88 -0.54 0.40
N ILE A 73 14.94 -0.74 -0.50
CA ILE A 73 13.94 -1.81 -0.38
C ILE A 73 14.59 -3.14 -0.68
N LEU A 74 15.39 -3.21 -1.74
CA LEU A 74 16.27 -4.33 -2.03
C LEU A 74 17.67 -3.97 -1.52
N GLN A 75 18.32 -4.88 -0.81
CA GLN A 75 19.67 -4.68 -0.29
C GLN A 75 20.58 -5.85 -0.68
N GLU A 76 21.73 -5.54 -1.26
CA GLU A 76 22.79 -6.52 -1.51
C GLU A 76 23.61 -6.73 -0.22
N THR A 77 23.86 -8.00 0.09
CA THR A 77 24.57 -8.47 1.28
C THR A 77 25.62 -9.49 0.87
N ASP A 78 26.51 -9.87 1.79
CA ASP A 78 27.48 -10.95 1.54
C ASP A 78 26.83 -12.31 1.20
N ALA A 79 25.54 -12.48 1.53
CA ALA A 79 24.78 -13.70 1.30
C ALA A 79 23.82 -13.62 0.09
N GLY A 80 23.89 -12.57 -0.72
CA GLY A 80 22.95 -12.30 -1.82
C GLY A 80 22.03 -11.13 -1.48
N TYR A 81 20.75 -11.23 -1.81
CA TYR A 81 19.81 -10.11 -1.65
C TYR A 81 18.81 -10.32 -0.51
N THR A 82 18.42 -9.23 0.15
CA THR A 82 17.35 -9.18 1.14
C THR A 82 16.42 -8.00 0.89
N VAL A 83 15.22 -8.06 1.46
CA VAL A 83 14.26 -6.95 1.44
C VAL A 83 14.21 -6.24 2.79
N GLU A 84 14.11 -4.90 2.77
CA GLU A 84 13.81 -4.07 3.95
C GLU A 84 12.29 -3.96 4.14
N LEU A 85 11.80 -4.41 5.29
CA LEU A 85 10.38 -4.38 5.62
C LEU A 85 9.99 -3.15 6.44
N ASP A 86 10.95 -2.46 7.05
CA ASP A 86 10.67 -1.21 7.76
C ASP A 86 10.58 -0.05 6.76
N HIS A 87 9.36 0.44 6.51
CA HIS A 87 9.12 1.53 5.55
C HIS A 87 9.82 2.83 5.97
N ASP A 88 10.14 3.01 7.26
CA ASP A 88 10.86 4.18 7.76
C ASP A 88 12.36 4.15 7.39
N GLU A 89 12.91 2.98 7.06
CA GLU A 89 14.30 2.82 6.60
C GLU A 89 14.46 3.04 5.09
N TRP A 90 13.35 3.20 4.37
CA TRP A 90 13.34 3.38 2.93
C TRP A 90 13.71 4.80 2.51
N ARG A 91 14.47 4.90 1.42
CA ARG A 91 14.91 6.18 0.82
C ARG A 91 14.02 6.59 -0.35
N THR A 92 12.75 6.84 -0.06
CA THR A 92 11.76 7.17 -1.10
C THR A 92 12.12 8.42 -1.90
N GLU A 93 12.86 9.35 -1.31
CA GLU A 93 13.39 10.56 -1.94
C GLU A 93 14.45 10.29 -3.00
N ALA A 94 15.19 9.16 -2.90
CA ALA A 94 16.21 8.78 -3.88
C ALA A 94 15.61 8.44 -5.25
N VAL A 95 14.34 8.04 -5.29
CA VAL A 95 13.62 7.60 -6.48
C VAL A 95 12.44 8.50 -6.85
N HIS A 96 12.54 9.79 -6.49
CA HIS A 96 11.57 10.86 -6.71
C HIS A 96 10.24 10.76 -5.93
N ASN A 97 9.59 9.60 -5.89
CA ASN A 97 8.36 9.36 -5.12
C ASN A 97 8.04 7.87 -4.98
N SER A 98 7.07 7.57 -4.10
CA SER A 98 6.56 6.21 -3.84
C SER A 98 5.96 5.52 -5.06
N GLY A 99 5.41 6.24 -6.04
CA GLY A 99 4.86 5.63 -7.26
C GLY A 99 5.93 4.96 -8.13
N GLN A 100 7.19 5.41 -8.06
CA GLN A 100 8.30 4.73 -8.75
C GLN A 100 8.70 3.43 -8.06
N ILE A 101 8.53 3.37 -6.73
CA ILE A 101 8.71 2.15 -5.94
C ILE A 101 7.61 1.16 -6.30
N ASP A 102 6.36 1.59 -6.30
CA ASP A 102 5.21 0.73 -6.62
C ASP A 102 5.36 0.14 -8.02
N GLY A 103 5.75 0.94 -8.99
CA GLY A 103 6.00 0.46 -10.35
C GLY A 103 7.21 -0.49 -10.47
N ALA A 104 8.17 -0.45 -9.54
CA ALA A 104 9.31 -1.37 -9.52
C ALA A 104 8.94 -2.69 -8.81
N LEU A 105 8.15 -2.63 -7.75
CA LEU A 105 7.58 -3.80 -7.09
C LEU A 105 6.59 -4.54 -8.00
N ALA A 106 5.76 -3.81 -8.73
CA ALA A 106 4.85 -4.39 -9.72
C ALA A 106 5.62 -5.16 -10.82
N ASP A 107 6.73 -4.63 -11.34
CA ASP A 107 7.57 -5.36 -12.30
C ASP A 107 8.19 -6.61 -11.65
N ALA A 108 8.61 -6.52 -10.39
CA ALA A 108 9.12 -7.69 -9.67
C ALA A 108 8.06 -8.79 -9.55
N MET A 109 6.81 -8.43 -9.28
CA MET A 109 5.68 -9.36 -9.23
C MET A 109 5.29 -9.91 -10.60
N TYR A 110 5.34 -9.09 -11.64
CA TYR A 110 4.99 -9.49 -13.00
C TYR A 110 5.98 -10.49 -13.60
N PHE A 111 7.28 -10.30 -13.37
CA PHE A 111 8.34 -11.10 -13.99
C PHE A 111 8.83 -12.28 -13.15
N ASN A 112 8.31 -12.45 -11.94
CA ASN A 112 8.65 -13.58 -11.07
C ASN A 112 7.41 -14.38 -10.68
N GLU A 113 7.65 -15.65 -10.35
CA GLU A 113 6.59 -16.60 -10.03
C GLU A 113 6.61 -16.96 -8.55
N VAL A 114 5.42 -17.15 -7.99
CA VAL A 114 5.21 -17.78 -6.69
C VAL A 114 5.08 -19.27 -6.91
N THR A 115 6.00 -20.04 -6.33
CA THR A 115 6.11 -21.50 -6.55
C THR A 115 5.99 -22.32 -5.26
N TRP A 116 5.95 -21.66 -4.09
CA TRP A 116 5.99 -22.32 -2.78
C TRP A 116 4.62 -22.62 -2.17
N CYS A 117 3.53 -22.04 -2.70
CA CYS A 117 2.16 -22.27 -2.21
C CYS A 117 1.35 -23.30 -3.02
N GLY A 118 2.03 -24.16 -3.79
CA GLY A 118 1.40 -25.23 -4.55
C GLY A 118 1.41 -24.97 -6.05
N GLU A 119 0.30 -24.46 -6.60
CA GLU A 119 0.24 -24.09 -8.02
C GLU A 119 1.15 -22.90 -8.30
N THR A 120 1.89 -22.97 -9.41
CA THR A 120 2.71 -21.85 -9.89
C THR A 120 1.82 -20.77 -10.47
N VAL A 121 1.92 -19.57 -9.90
CA VAL A 121 1.24 -18.35 -10.37
C VAL A 121 2.25 -17.22 -10.48
N THR A 122 1.94 -16.16 -11.23
CA THR A 122 2.79 -14.97 -11.21
C THR A 122 2.70 -14.28 -9.84
N GLY A 123 3.72 -13.51 -9.47
CA GLY A 123 3.63 -12.66 -8.28
C GLY A 123 2.48 -11.65 -8.37
N GLU A 124 2.17 -11.17 -9.58
CA GLU A 124 1.05 -10.26 -9.82
C GLU A 124 -0.28 -10.95 -9.49
N GLU A 125 -0.51 -12.15 -10.02
CA GLU A 125 -1.72 -12.94 -9.74
C GLU A 125 -1.85 -13.27 -8.25
N PHE A 126 -0.74 -13.56 -7.57
CA PHE A 126 -0.71 -13.83 -6.14
C PHE A 126 -1.08 -12.59 -5.31
N VAL A 127 -0.53 -11.43 -5.64
CA VAL A 127 -0.84 -10.16 -4.97
C VAL A 127 -2.28 -9.73 -5.25
N ASP A 128 -2.74 -9.85 -6.48
CA ASP A 128 -4.11 -9.51 -6.87
C ASP A 128 -5.13 -10.38 -6.13
N ALA A 129 -4.87 -11.68 -5.97
CA ALA A 129 -5.74 -12.57 -5.21
C ALA A 129 -5.86 -12.13 -3.73
N TYR A 130 -4.76 -11.73 -3.10
CA TYR A 130 -4.79 -11.18 -1.74
C TYR A 130 -5.61 -9.88 -1.69
N MET A 131 -5.35 -8.96 -2.61
CA MET A 131 -6.03 -7.67 -2.65
C MET A 131 -7.53 -7.83 -2.93
N ASP A 132 -7.95 -8.79 -3.75
CA ASP A 132 -9.36 -9.06 -4.03
C ASP A 132 -10.09 -9.67 -2.83
N GLU A 133 -9.42 -10.49 -2.02
CA GLU A 133 -10.04 -11.14 -0.86
C GLU A 133 -10.04 -10.24 0.39
N PHE A 134 -8.94 -9.53 0.67
CA PHE A 134 -8.72 -8.89 1.98
C PHE A 134 -8.81 -7.36 1.97
N TRP A 135 -8.74 -6.70 0.81
CA TRP A 135 -8.89 -5.24 0.77
C TRP A 135 -10.25 -4.81 1.33
N ASP A 136 -10.25 -3.82 2.23
CA ASP A 136 -11.44 -3.27 2.88
C ASP A 136 -12.12 -4.25 3.86
N THR A 137 -11.43 -5.33 4.26
CA THR A 137 -11.94 -6.31 5.25
C THR A 137 -11.29 -6.18 6.64
N LEU A 138 -10.16 -5.49 6.73
CA LEU A 138 -9.40 -5.24 7.96
C LEU A 138 -9.23 -3.73 8.18
N ASP A 139 -9.09 -3.33 9.45
CA ASP A 139 -9.18 -1.92 9.85
C ASP A 139 -7.81 -1.28 10.12
N THR A 140 -6.77 -2.08 10.45
CA THR A 140 -5.48 -1.56 10.91
C THR A 140 -4.28 -2.12 10.14
N ASN A 141 -3.18 -1.36 10.09
CA ASN A 141 -1.91 -1.83 9.52
C ASN A 141 -1.39 -3.10 10.21
N GLU A 142 -1.63 -3.27 11.51
CA GLU A 142 -1.23 -4.46 12.27
C GLU A 142 -1.98 -5.70 11.79
N GLU A 143 -3.30 -5.61 11.62
CA GLU A 143 -4.13 -6.70 11.10
C GLU A 143 -3.74 -7.07 9.67
N TYR A 144 -3.56 -6.07 8.80
CA TYR A 144 -3.07 -6.32 7.44
C TYR A 144 -1.68 -6.95 7.46
N THR A 145 -0.76 -6.51 8.31
CA THR A 145 0.59 -7.10 8.40
C THR A 145 0.52 -8.58 8.80
N ALA A 146 -0.31 -8.91 9.80
CA ALA A 146 -0.51 -10.29 10.24
C ALA A 146 -1.12 -11.15 9.13
N SER A 147 -2.17 -10.64 8.48
CA SER A 147 -2.85 -11.28 7.35
C SER A 147 -1.91 -11.54 6.17
N ILE A 148 -1.16 -10.52 5.73
CA ILE A 148 -0.20 -10.64 4.63
C ILE A 148 0.90 -11.64 4.97
N THR A 149 1.42 -11.60 6.21
CA THR A 149 2.49 -12.52 6.63
C THR A 149 2.03 -13.97 6.59
N ASP A 150 0.84 -14.25 7.11
CA ASP A 150 0.24 -15.59 7.03
C ASP A 150 0.01 -16.02 5.58
N TYR A 151 -0.60 -15.14 4.77
CA TYR A 151 -0.87 -15.41 3.35
C TYR A 151 0.38 -15.71 2.52
N VAL A 152 1.45 -14.91 2.67
CA VAL A 152 2.74 -15.12 1.97
C VAL A 152 3.39 -16.45 2.39
N ASP A 153 3.14 -16.90 3.62
CA ASP A 153 3.55 -18.21 4.14
C ASP A 153 2.55 -19.34 3.81
N CYS A 154 1.67 -19.12 2.83
CA CYS A 154 0.65 -20.04 2.33
C CYS A 154 -0.45 -20.40 3.34
N GLY A 155 -0.65 -19.55 4.34
CA GLY A 155 -1.82 -19.57 5.19
C GLY A 155 -3.07 -19.03 4.48
N ASP A 156 -4.15 -18.89 5.23
CA ASP A 156 -5.43 -18.42 4.69
C ASP A 156 -5.60 -16.90 4.82
N GLY A 157 -4.62 -16.19 5.36
CA GLY A 157 -4.62 -14.74 5.52
C GLY A 157 -5.57 -14.23 6.60
N ARG A 158 -6.14 -15.08 7.46
CA ARG A 158 -7.10 -14.67 8.49
C ARG A 158 -6.44 -14.59 9.87
N PRO A 159 -6.29 -13.39 10.46
CA PRO A 159 -5.65 -13.20 11.77
C PRO A 159 -6.47 -13.72 12.97
#